data_AF-C7ZIM7-F1
#
_entry.id   AF-C7ZIM7-F1
#
_cell.length_a   1.000
_cell.length_b   1.000
_cell.length_c   1.000
_cell.angle_alpha   90.00
_cell.angle_beta   90.00
_cell.angle_gamma   90.00
#
_symmetry.space_group_name_H-M   'P 1'
#
loop_
_entity.id
_entity.type
_entity.pdbx_description
1 polymer ?
#
loop_
_entity_poly.entity_id
_entity_poly.type
_entity_poly.pdbx_seq_one_letter_code
_entity_poly.pdbx_strand_id
1 'polypeptide(L)'
;MKFSITIVAALLSATGMAAPANEVSMMAASPQWTIQTLNRVCDKPDATCTWNFKINTGSGAATACKYVVKSTKTAKASKANGGPATCGDFTITSGWSGQFGADKGFTTLSVVSKSKKQIVYPAYTDQQLAGGKVVKPDQAYAPASLP
;
A
#
# COMPACT_ATOMS: atom_id res chain seq x y z
N MET A 1 52.29 -52.68 4.39
CA MET A 1 50.96 -52.14 4.02
C MET A 1 51.18 -51.06 2.97
N LYS A 2 50.64 -51.25 1.77
CA LYS A 2 50.74 -50.33 0.62
C LYS A 2 49.46 -49.50 0.59
N PHE A 3 49.56 -48.17 0.68
CA PHE A 3 48.42 -47.28 0.45
C PHE A 3 48.68 -46.48 -0.82
N SER A 4 47.92 -46.83 -1.86
CA SER A 4 47.91 -46.20 -3.17
C SER A 4 47.29 -44.81 -3.08
N ILE A 5 47.95 -43.81 -3.66
CA ILE A 5 47.48 -42.42 -3.75
C ILE A 5 46.61 -42.28 -4.99
N THR A 6 45.33 -41.98 -4.82
CA THR A 6 44.39 -41.70 -5.92
C THR A 6 44.31 -40.19 -6.15
N ILE A 7 44.70 -39.73 -7.33
CA ILE A 7 44.58 -38.32 -7.76
C ILE A 7 43.16 -38.09 -8.27
N VAL A 8 42.42 -37.15 -7.66
CA VAL A 8 41.10 -36.70 -8.13
C VAL A 8 41.30 -35.43 -8.96
N ALA A 9 40.97 -35.49 -10.25
CA ALA A 9 40.97 -34.33 -11.15
C ALA A 9 39.69 -33.50 -10.95
N ALA A 10 39.84 -32.24 -10.56
CA ALA A 10 38.73 -31.30 -10.38
C ALA A 10 38.33 -30.66 -11.73
N LEU A 11 37.09 -30.89 -12.16
CA LEU A 11 36.46 -30.22 -13.29
C LEU A 11 36.03 -28.81 -12.83
N LEU A 12 36.66 -27.75 -13.35
CA LEU A 12 36.19 -26.38 -13.16
C LEU A 12 34.95 -26.13 -14.04
N SER A 13 33.76 -26.17 -13.43
CA SER A 13 32.54 -25.67 -14.05
C SER A 13 32.63 -24.14 -14.14
N ALA A 14 32.79 -23.60 -15.35
CA ALA A 14 32.69 -22.18 -15.61
C ALA A 14 31.26 -21.70 -15.29
N THR A 15 31.10 -20.99 -14.17
CA THR A 15 29.86 -20.29 -13.85
C THR A 15 29.83 -19.01 -14.67
N GLY A 16 29.01 -18.99 -15.73
CA GLY A 16 28.70 -17.76 -16.46
C GLY A 16 28.01 -16.79 -15.52
N MET A 17 28.69 -15.71 -15.13
CA MET A 17 28.10 -14.62 -14.38
C MET A 17 27.18 -13.81 -15.32
N ALA A 18 25.86 -13.89 -15.10
CA ALA A 18 24.92 -12.97 -15.72
C ALA A 18 25.20 -11.54 -15.24
N ALA A 19 25.36 -10.59 -16.16
CA ALA A 19 25.51 -9.17 -15.82
C ALA A 19 24.22 -8.64 -15.18
N PRO A 20 24.30 -7.73 -14.18
CA PRO A 20 23.11 -7.14 -13.58
C PRO A 20 22.36 -6.32 -14.63
N ALA A 21 21.04 -6.52 -14.71
CA ALA A 21 20.18 -5.68 -15.52
C ALA A 21 20.18 -4.24 -14.96
N ASN A 22 20.17 -3.23 -15.82
CA ASN A 22 19.94 -1.85 -15.40
C ASN A 22 18.56 -1.76 -14.71
N GLU A 23 18.57 -1.56 -13.39
CA GLU A 23 17.34 -1.39 -12.60
C GLU A 23 16.80 0.03 -12.78
N VAL A 24 15.52 0.15 -13.14
CA VAL A 24 14.79 1.43 -13.14
C VAL A 24 13.92 1.48 -11.90
N SER A 25 14.20 2.42 -10.99
CA SER A 25 13.36 2.65 -9.82
C SER A 25 12.03 3.28 -10.25
N MET A 26 10.93 2.66 -9.85
CA MET A 26 9.58 3.22 -10.04
C MET A 26 9.20 4.22 -8.94
N MET A 27 10.06 4.43 -7.94
CA MET A 27 9.82 5.41 -6.88
C MET A 27 10.08 6.81 -7.41
N ALA A 28 9.15 7.73 -7.18
CA ALA A 28 9.33 9.11 -7.58
C ALA A 28 10.36 9.81 -6.68
N ALA A 29 11.22 10.63 -7.29
CA ALA A 29 12.18 11.49 -6.58
C ALA A 29 11.50 12.74 -5.99
N SER A 30 10.38 12.56 -5.29
CA SER A 30 9.61 13.61 -4.63
C SER A 30 9.43 13.31 -3.15
N PRO A 31 9.10 14.32 -2.31
CA PRO A 31 8.85 14.09 -0.90
C PRO A 31 7.81 13.00 -0.65
N GLN A 32 7.94 12.31 0.49
CA GLN A 32 6.93 11.35 0.93
C GLN A 32 5.59 12.05 1.13
N TRP A 33 4.51 11.36 0.80
CA TRP A 33 3.17 11.83 1.11
C TRP A 33 2.75 11.33 2.47
N THR A 34 2.24 12.22 3.30
CA THR A 34 1.72 11.88 4.63
C THR A 34 0.19 11.83 4.57
N ILE A 35 -0.38 10.71 5.00
CA ILE A 35 -1.81 10.59 5.24
C ILE A 35 -2.07 11.00 6.69
N GLN A 36 -2.72 12.15 6.86
CA GLN A 36 -2.87 12.80 8.15
C GLN A 36 -4.26 12.58 8.72
N THR A 37 -4.32 12.41 10.04
CA THR A 37 -5.55 12.39 10.83
C THR A 37 -6.58 11.35 10.36
N LEU A 38 -6.11 10.23 9.80
CA LEU A 38 -6.99 9.23 9.18
C LEU A 38 -7.89 8.56 10.22
N ASN A 39 -9.18 8.51 9.95
CA ASN A 39 -10.11 7.65 10.66
C ASN A 39 -11.09 6.97 9.68
N ARG A 40 -11.67 5.85 10.12
CA ARG A 40 -12.76 5.15 9.44
C ARG A 40 -13.92 4.93 10.40
N VAL A 41 -15.06 5.53 10.11
CA VAL A 41 -16.28 5.39 10.91
C VAL A 41 -17.31 4.62 10.08
N CYS A 42 -17.71 3.46 10.57
CA CYS A 42 -18.76 2.65 9.96
C CYS A 42 -20.08 2.81 10.72
N ASP A 43 -21.19 2.79 9.99
CA ASP A 43 -22.51 2.72 10.61
C ASP A 43 -22.72 1.37 11.32
N LYS A 44 -23.69 1.32 12.24
CA LYS A 44 -23.97 0.12 13.05
C LYS A 44 -24.21 -1.15 12.21
N PRO A 45 -24.90 -1.10 11.04
CA PRO A 45 -25.08 -2.27 10.18
C PRO A 45 -23.83 -2.69 9.38
N ASP A 46 -22.78 -1.87 9.39
CA ASP A 46 -21.61 -1.96 8.51
C ASP A 46 -22.02 -1.98 7.02
N ALA A 47 -23.00 -1.13 6.70
CA ALA A 47 -23.50 -0.88 5.36
C ALA A 47 -22.76 0.29 4.69
N THR A 48 -22.23 1.23 5.49
CA THR A 48 -21.45 2.38 5.02
C THR A 48 -20.31 2.67 5.97
N CYS A 49 -19.09 2.78 5.43
CA CYS A 49 -17.92 3.28 6.15
C CYS A 49 -17.43 4.59 5.51
N THR A 50 -17.36 5.65 6.31
CA THR A 50 -16.79 6.93 5.93
C THR A 50 -15.36 7.02 6.41
N TRP A 51 -14.45 7.25 5.47
CA TRP A 51 -13.04 7.52 5.70
C TRP A 51 -12.80 9.03 5.63
N ASN A 52 -12.15 9.58 6.65
CA ASN A 52 -11.76 10.98 6.69
C ASN A 52 -10.26 11.07 6.91
N PHE A 53 -9.56 11.80 6.06
CA PHE A 53 -8.12 12.01 6.15
C PHE A 53 -7.70 13.26 5.38
N LYS A 54 -6.44 13.66 5.51
CA LYS A 54 -5.83 14.67 4.64
C LYS A 54 -4.60 14.10 3.95
N ILE A 55 -4.35 14.54 2.72
CA ILE A 55 -3.20 14.13 1.91
C ILE A 55 -2.24 15.31 1.86
N ASN A 56 -1.08 15.16 2.50
CA ASN A 56 0.00 16.14 2.44
C ASN A 56 1.12 15.60 1.56
N THR A 57 1.41 16.25 0.43
CA THR A 57 2.46 15.81 -0.51
C THR A 57 3.85 16.35 -0.19
N GLY A 58 4.07 16.88 1.01
CA GLY A 58 5.30 17.55 1.41
C GLY A 58 5.45 18.97 0.86
N SER A 59 4.43 19.48 0.15
CA SER A 59 4.38 20.84 -0.36
C SER A 59 2.94 21.36 -0.36
N GLY A 60 2.77 22.65 -0.05
CA GLY A 60 1.46 23.30 0.00
C GLY A 60 0.58 22.83 1.17
N ALA A 61 -0.70 23.19 1.09
CA ALA A 61 -1.70 22.79 2.07
C ALA A 61 -2.15 21.34 1.85
N ALA A 62 -2.40 20.61 2.93
CA ALA A 62 -2.91 19.24 2.85
C ALA A 62 -4.35 19.22 2.31
N THR A 63 -4.63 18.34 1.35
CA THR A 63 -5.95 18.18 0.75
C THR A 63 -6.83 17.29 1.61
N ALA A 64 -7.92 17.83 2.14
CA ALA A 64 -8.91 17.03 2.87
C ALA A 64 -9.66 16.08 1.94
N CYS A 65 -9.89 14.86 2.42
CA CYS A 65 -10.59 13.83 1.68
C CYS A 65 -11.64 13.14 2.55
N LYS A 66 -12.87 13.08 2.03
CA LYS A 66 -13.97 12.28 2.58
C LYS A 66 -14.31 11.20 1.57
N TYR A 67 -13.98 9.97 1.90
CA TYR A 67 -14.13 8.82 1.03
C TYR A 67 -15.13 7.82 1.64
N VAL A 68 -16.16 7.44 0.89
CA VAL A 68 -17.24 6.58 1.40
C VAL A 68 -17.22 5.23 0.69
N VAL A 69 -17.17 4.17 1.49
CA VAL A 69 -17.28 2.78 1.03
C VAL A 69 -18.62 2.22 1.48
N LYS A 70 -19.34 1.57 0.56
CA LYS A 70 -20.62 0.90 0.86
C LYS A 70 -20.43 -0.61 0.83
N SER A 71 -21.25 -1.32 1.60
CA SER A 71 -21.33 -2.78 1.52
C SER A 71 -21.73 -3.21 0.12
N THR A 72 -21.23 -4.36 -0.30
CA THR A 72 -21.63 -5.03 -1.54
C THR A 72 -22.52 -6.23 -1.22
N LYS A 73 -22.92 -6.98 -2.25
CA LYS A 73 -23.65 -8.25 -2.06
C LYS A 73 -22.83 -9.30 -1.30
N THR A 74 -21.50 -9.22 -1.33
CA THR A 74 -20.59 -10.25 -0.84
C THR A 74 -19.71 -9.78 0.33
N ALA A 75 -19.69 -8.49 0.65
CA ALA A 75 -18.86 -7.95 1.71
C ALA A 75 -19.55 -6.78 2.44
N LYS A 76 -19.34 -6.72 3.76
CA LYS A 76 -19.67 -5.55 4.58
C LYS A 76 -18.79 -4.36 4.21
N ALA A 77 -19.23 -3.13 4.49
CA ALA A 77 -18.52 -1.92 4.06
C ALA A 77 -17.08 -1.85 4.58
N SER A 78 -16.84 -2.32 5.81
CA SER A 78 -15.50 -2.39 6.41
C SER A 78 -14.53 -3.34 5.70
N LYS A 79 -15.04 -4.26 4.88
CA LYS A 79 -14.28 -5.30 4.15
C LYS A 79 -14.54 -5.27 2.65
N ALA A 80 -15.18 -4.22 2.15
CA ALA A 80 -15.52 -4.06 0.75
C ALA A 80 -14.44 -3.27 0.01
N ASN A 81 -14.35 -3.53 -1.29
CA ASN A 81 -13.62 -2.66 -2.19
C ASN A 81 -14.44 -1.40 -2.46
N GLY A 82 -13.79 -0.27 -2.69
CA GLY A 82 -14.48 0.98 -2.95
C GLY A 82 -13.79 1.88 -3.97
N GLY A 83 -14.47 3.00 -4.23
CA GLY A 83 -14.06 3.99 -5.22
C GLY A 83 -14.50 3.63 -6.64
N PRO A 84 -14.07 4.42 -7.64
CA PRO A 84 -13.23 5.62 -7.49
C PRO A 84 -13.98 6.78 -6.82
N ALA A 85 -13.27 7.55 -6.00
CA ALA A 85 -13.73 8.81 -5.43
C ALA A 85 -12.70 9.91 -5.64
N THR A 86 -13.13 11.16 -5.78
CA THR A 86 -12.25 12.31 -6.03
C THR A 86 -12.14 13.20 -4.81
N CYS A 87 -10.91 13.60 -4.49
CA CYS A 87 -10.57 14.52 -3.40
C CYS A 87 -9.56 15.54 -3.92
N GLY A 88 -10.04 16.67 -4.46
CA GLY A 88 -9.19 17.61 -5.19
C GLY A 88 -8.56 16.94 -6.41
N ASP A 89 -7.23 17.01 -6.55
CA ASP A 89 -6.47 16.33 -7.61
C ASP A 89 -6.34 14.81 -7.41
N PHE A 90 -6.71 14.30 -6.24
CA PHE A 90 -6.52 12.90 -5.92
C PHE A 90 -7.71 12.04 -6.33
N THR A 91 -7.44 10.88 -6.94
CA THR A 91 -8.40 9.80 -7.13
C THR A 91 -8.09 8.67 -6.15
N ILE A 92 -9.10 8.24 -5.39
CA ILE A 92 -9.00 7.24 -4.34
C ILE A 92 -9.80 5.99 -4.71
N THR A 93 -9.16 4.83 -4.63
CA THR A 93 -9.82 3.52 -4.57
C THR A 93 -9.33 2.75 -3.35
N SER A 94 -10.02 1.67 -2.98
CA SER A 94 -9.55 0.81 -1.89
C SER A 94 -9.84 -0.66 -2.15
N GLY A 95 -8.97 -1.52 -1.64
CA GLY A 95 -9.16 -2.96 -1.58
C GLY A 95 -8.94 -3.51 -0.18
N TRP A 96 -9.78 -4.45 0.26
CA TRP A 96 -9.58 -5.16 1.52
C TRP A 96 -9.04 -6.58 1.27
N SER A 97 -8.12 -7.02 2.11
CA SER A 97 -7.62 -8.40 2.11
C SER A 97 -7.61 -8.98 3.52
N GLY A 98 -8.11 -10.21 3.64
CA GLY A 98 -8.02 -11.06 4.83
C GLY A 98 -7.09 -12.26 4.64
N GLN A 99 -6.23 -12.24 3.62
CA GLN A 99 -5.46 -13.42 3.19
C GLN A 99 -4.50 -14.00 4.24
N PHE A 100 -4.15 -13.19 5.25
CA PHE A 100 -3.21 -13.58 6.31
C PHE A 100 -3.89 -14.17 7.56
N GLY A 101 -5.17 -14.53 7.46
CA GLY A 101 -5.91 -15.20 8.52
C GLY A 101 -6.84 -14.28 9.32
N ALA A 102 -7.52 -14.87 10.30
CA ALA A 102 -8.46 -14.17 11.16
C ALA A 102 -7.75 -12.99 11.88
N ASP A 103 -8.44 -11.85 11.95
CA ASP A 103 -7.96 -10.62 12.58
C ASP A 103 -6.67 -10.01 11.99
N LYS A 104 -6.21 -10.51 10.84
CA LYS A 104 -5.10 -9.93 10.05
C LYS A 104 -5.59 -9.21 8.79
N GLY A 105 -6.88 -8.83 8.79
CA GLY A 105 -7.49 -8.04 7.74
C GLY A 105 -6.89 -6.65 7.65
N PHE A 106 -6.74 -6.15 6.43
CA PHE A 106 -6.28 -4.80 6.17
C PHE A 106 -6.91 -4.23 4.90
N THR A 107 -7.01 -2.91 4.84
CA THR A 107 -7.42 -2.17 3.65
C THR A 107 -6.24 -1.39 3.12
N THR A 108 -5.96 -1.55 1.83
CA THR A 108 -5.04 -0.70 1.08
C THR A 108 -5.85 0.33 0.29
N LEU A 109 -5.47 1.59 0.39
CA LEU A 109 -5.93 2.68 -0.47
C LEU A 109 -4.97 2.81 -1.66
N SER A 110 -5.51 3.11 -2.84
CA SER A 110 -4.72 3.63 -3.95
C SER A 110 -5.02 5.11 -4.06
N VAL A 111 -4.02 5.96 -3.81
CA VAL A 111 -4.16 7.42 -3.83
C VAL A 111 -3.36 7.95 -5.01
N VAL A 112 -4.05 8.32 -6.09
CA VAL A 112 -3.45 8.76 -7.34
C VAL A 112 -3.54 10.27 -7.48
N SER A 113 -2.42 10.96 -7.72
CA SER A 113 -2.41 12.33 -8.22
C SER A 113 -2.22 12.32 -9.72
N LYS A 114 -3.22 12.79 -10.47
CA LYS A 114 -3.13 12.88 -11.93
C LYS A 114 -2.17 13.98 -12.36
N SER A 115 -2.21 15.13 -11.68
CA SER A 115 -1.31 16.26 -11.99
C SER A 115 0.16 15.92 -11.79
N LYS A 116 0.52 15.19 -10.73
CA LYS A 116 1.90 14.77 -10.45
C LYS A 116 2.30 13.48 -11.16
N LYS A 117 1.35 12.76 -11.78
CA LYS A 117 1.54 11.38 -12.29
C LYS A 117 2.17 10.47 -11.24
N GLN A 118 1.62 10.47 -10.03
CA GLN A 118 2.16 9.74 -8.90
C GLN A 118 1.08 8.97 -8.15
N ILE A 119 1.49 7.91 -7.45
CA ILE A 119 0.62 7.08 -6.63
C ILE A 119 1.29 6.68 -5.32
N VAL A 120 0.52 6.66 -4.23
CA VAL A 120 0.90 5.97 -2.98
C VAL A 120 -0.13 4.89 -2.64
N TYR A 121 0.32 3.88 -1.90
CA TYR A 121 -0.51 2.77 -1.44
C TYR A 121 -0.61 2.68 0.09
N PRO A 122 -1.31 3.60 0.77
CA PRO A 122 -1.49 3.54 2.22
C PRO A 122 -2.24 2.29 2.64
N ALA A 123 -1.74 1.57 3.64
CA ALA A 123 -2.37 0.35 4.13
C ALA A 123 -2.60 0.41 5.64
N TYR A 124 -3.80 0.02 6.06
CA TYR A 124 -4.23 0.07 7.45
C TYR A 124 -4.88 -1.25 7.85
N THR A 125 -4.48 -1.78 9.00
CA THR A 125 -5.11 -2.99 9.55
C THR A 125 -6.50 -2.68 10.07
N ASP A 126 -7.37 -3.70 10.13
CA ASP A 126 -8.70 -3.55 10.74
C ASP A 126 -8.60 -3.10 12.21
N GLN A 127 -7.52 -3.48 12.91
CA GLN A 127 -7.24 -3.04 14.27
C GLN A 127 -6.92 -1.54 14.36
N GLN A 128 -6.12 -1.01 13.43
CA GLN A 128 -5.83 0.43 13.37
C GLN A 128 -7.10 1.25 13.10
N LEU A 129 -8.03 0.70 12.32
CA LEU A 129 -9.27 1.36 11.88
C LEU A 129 -10.44 1.16 12.86
N ALA A 130 -10.27 0.37 13.90
CA ALA A 130 -11.35 0.00 14.80
C ALA A 130 -11.87 1.21 15.62
N GLY A 131 -13.18 1.27 15.76
CA GLY A 131 -13.84 2.23 16.66
C GLY A 131 -13.78 3.69 16.22
N GLY A 132 -13.50 3.99 14.94
CA GLY A 132 -13.54 5.37 14.44
C GLY A 132 -12.45 6.29 14.96
N LYS A 133 -11.43 5.73 15.62
CA LYS A 133 -10.32 6.49 16.18
C LYS A 133 -9.42 7.02 15.07
N VAL A 134 -8.78 8.16 15.35
CA VAL A 134 -7.72 8.66 14.49
C VAL A 134 -6.50 7.75 14.63
N VAL A 135 -6.02 7.23 13.51
CA VAL A 135 -4.79 6.44 13.43
C VAL A 135 -3.62 7.32 13.86
N LYS A 136 -2.79 6.79 14.76
CA LYS A 136 -1.59 7.44 15.29
C LYS A 136 -0.41 6.46 15.24
N PRO A 137 0.79 6.91 14.85
CA PRO A 137 1.07 8.21 14.23
C PRO A 137 0.45 8.32 12.82
N ASP A 138 0.43 9.53 12.28
CA ASP A 138 0.20 9.72 10.85
C ASP A 138 1.27 8.95 10.06
N GLN A 139 0.90 8.40 8.90
CA GLN A 139 1.78 7.51 8.14
C GLN A 139 2.26 8.18 6.85
N ALA A 140 3.55 8.05 6.59
CA ALA A 140 4.21 8.60 5.40
C ALA A 140 4.56 7.50 4.40
N TYR A 141 4.39 7.80 3.12
CA TYR A 141 4.52 6.86 2.02
C TYR A 141 5.32 7.49 0.89
N ALA A 142 6.31 6.76 0.39
CA ALA A 142 7.05 7.20 -0.80
C ALA A 142 6.17 6.99 -2.04
N PRO A 143 5.92 8.04 -2.85
CA PRO A 143 5.16 7.91 -4.08
C PRO A 143 5.93 7.13 -5.14
N ALA A 144 5.21 6.33 -5.92
CA ALA A 144 5.70 5.77 -7.18
C ALA A 144 5.29 6.68 -8.35
N SER A 145 6.13 6.74 -9.38
CA SER A 145 5.83 7.40 -10.64
C SER A 145 4.90 6.54 -11.48
N LEU A 146 3.91 7.17 -12.10
CA LEU A 146 3.06 6.56 -13.11
C LEU A 146 3.66 6.83 -14.51
N PRO A 147 3.50 5.90 -15.48
CA PRO A 147 3.92 6.10 -16.86
C PRO A 147 3.36 7.37 -17.54
#